data_AF-A0A0S9DS44-F1
#
_entry.id   AF-A0A0S9DS44-F1
#
_cell.length_a   1.000
_cell.length_b   1.000
_cell.length_c   1.000
_cell.angle_alpha   90.00
_cell.angle_beta   90.00
_cell.angle_gamma   90.00
#
_symmetry.space_group_name_H-M   'P 1'
#
loop_
_entity.id
_entity.type
_entity.pdbx_description
1 polymer ?
#
loop_
_entity_poly.entity_id
_entity_poly.type
_entity_poly.pdbx_seq_one_letter_code
_entity_poly.pdbx_strand_id
1 'polypeptide(L)'
;MKDEIHSRASREFETLLLAGATPAGAPDAMRVVFHDMKTLTDDRFVQGQLHVAEAIRQYGRRHLDEVMLATAVADIHDPLTRIGAEYGLTFEDIAARMTGIIDSMPSRWVEMKLRRQRQANPEKTWEGNDLNDVAALAIAVPYCDLVVTERSWSAMLNDAKVPDRFGHRVSRSLHDLTDLLLSA
;
A
#
# COMPACT_ATOMS: atom_id res chain seq x y z
N MET A 1 33.11 -7.13 -23.32
CA MET A 1 33.41 -7.34 -21.89
C MET A 1 32.85 -6.25 -20.97
N LYS A 2 32.84 -4.96 -21.35
CA LYS A 2 32.12 -3.90 -20.60
C LYS A 2 30.59 -3.99 -20.75
N ASP A 3 30.11 -4.38 -21.93
CA ASP A 3 28.65 -4.49 -22.19
C ASP A 3 27.99 -5.71 -21.51
N GLU A 4 28.78 -6.75 -21.26
CA GLU A 4 28.32 -8.00 -20.61
C GLU A 4 28.20 -7.85 -19.07
N ILE A 5 28.94 -6.91 -18.48
CA ILE A 5 28.88 -6.56 -17.05
C ILE A 5 27.66 -5.65 -16.78
N HIS A 6 27.36 -4.70 -17.67
CA HIS A 6 26.12 -3.90 -17.58
C HIS A 6 24.87 -4.76 -17.83
N SER A 7 24.96 -5.76 -18.72
CA SER A 7 23.91 -6.74 -18.99
C SER A 7 23.78 -7.84 -17.93
N ARG A 8 24.66 -7.91 -16.92
CA ARG A 8 24.58 -8.83 -15.76
C ARG A 8 24.33 -8.14 -14.41
N ALA A 9 24.41 -6.81 -14.33
CA ALA A 9 23.84 -6.01 -13.23
C ALA A 9 22.29 -5.99 -13.28
N SER A 10 21.71 -7.13 -13.63
CA SER A 10 20.64 -7.29 -14.60
C SER A 10 19.67 -8.30 -14.03
N ARG A 11 18.41 -7.88 -13.90
CA ARG A 11 17.30 -8.64 -13.31
C ARG A 11 17.47 -9.04 -11.85
N GLU A 12 18.59 -9.63 -11.42
CA GLU A 12 18.82 -9.98 -10.01
C GLU A 12 18.93 -8.74 -9.13
N PHE A 13 19.66 -7.71 -9.58
CA PHE A 13 19.75 -6.43 -8.89
C PHE A 13 18.40 -5.72 -8.81
N GLU A 14 17.65 -5.71 -9.91
CA GLU A 14 16.30 -5.16 -10.01
C GLU A 14 15.32 -5.94 -9.13
N THR A 15 15.43 -7.28 -9.09
CA THR A 15 14.62 -8.16 -8.23
C THR A 15 14.95 -7.95 -6.75
N LEU A 16 16.22 -7.73 -6.39
CA LEU A 16 16.63 -7.40 -5.01
C LEU A 16 16.13 -6.02 -4.58
N LEU A 17 16.17 -5.03 -5.47
CA LEU A 17 15.58 -3.70 -5.27
C LEU A 17 14.06 -3.76 -5.10
N LEU A 18 13.37 -4.54 -5.94
CA LEU A 18 11.92 -4.72 -5.90
C LEU A 18 11.47 -5.59 -4.71
N ALA A 19 12.28 -6.53 -4.24
CA ALA A 19 11.98 -7.40 -3.10
C ALA A 19 12.31 -6.77 -1.74
N GLY A 20 12.94 -5.58 -1.70
CA GLY A 20 13.37 -4.94 -0.46
C GLY A 20 14.40 -5.75 0.35
N ALA A 21 15.01 -6.77 -0.27
CA ALA A 21 15.94 -7.68 0.38
C ALA A 21 17.37 -7.19 0.20
N THR A 22 18.08 -6.96 1.30
CA THR A 22 19.52 -6.67 1.25
C THR A 22 20.29 -8.00 1.18
N PRO A 23 21.07 -8.27 0.12
CA PRO A 23 21.75 -9.55 -0.02
C PRO A 23 22.87 -9.72 1.02
N ALA A 24 23.12 -10.96 1.42
CA ALA A 24 24.25 -11.30 2.29
C ALA A 24 25.57 -10.94 1.59
N GLY A 25 26.43 -10.15 2.25
CA GLY A 25 27.68 -9.65 1.68
C GLY A 25 27.61 -8.28 0.98
N ALA A 26 26.45 -7.60 0.98
CA ALA A 26 26.36 -6.22 0.49
C ALA A 26 27.31 -5.28 1.29
N PRO A 27 28.03 -4.36 0.63
CA PRO A 27 28.95 -3.43 1.30
C PRO A 27 28.25 -2.65 2.42
N ASP A 28 28.93 -2.40 3.53
CA ASP A 28 28.33 -1.73 4.70
C ASP A 28 27.74 -0.35 4.36
N ALA A 29 28.37 0.39 3.45
CA ALA A 29 27.86 1.66 2.94
C ALA A 29 26.47 1.52 2.27
N MET A 30 26.21 0.40 1.61
CA MET A 30 24.93 0.13 0.96
C MET A 30 23.85 -0.26 1.98
N ARG A 31 24.21 -0.99 3.04
CA ARG A 31 23.33 -1.27 4.18
C ARG A 31 22.91 0.01 4.88
N VAL A 32 23.84 0.94 5.10
CA VAL A 32 23.56 2.24 5.71
C VAL A 32 22.61 3.06 4.83
N VAL A 33 22.86 3.16 3.53
CA VAL A 33 21.97 3.92 2.61
C VAL A 33 20.55 3.31 2.55
N PHE A 34 20.42 1.98 2.48
CA PHE A 34 19.09 1.34 2.47
C PHE A 34 18.38 1.44 3.82
N HIS A 35 19.11 1.29 4.92
CA HIS A 35 18.57 1.47 6.26
C HIS A 35 18.09 2.91 6.48
N ASP A 36 18.89 3.89 6.09
CA ASP A 36 18.55 5.31 6.23
C ASP A 36 17.38 5.68 5.32
N MET A 37 17.36 5.17 4.07
CA MET A 37 16.23 5.38 3.16
C MET A 37 14.94 4.72 3.67
N LYS A 38 15.03 3.49 4.20
CA LYS A 38 13.89 2.81 4.83
C LYS A 38 13.39 3.62 6.03
N THR A 39 14.28 4.00 6.94
CA THR A 39 13.95 4.80 8.14
C THR A 39 13.32 6.14 7.76
N LEU A 40 13.87 6.86 6.78
CA LEU A 40 13.30 8.11 6.27
C LEU A 40 11.92 7.91 5.66
N THR A 41 11.68 6.78 4.99
CA THR A 41 10.39 6.45 4.38
C THR A 41 9.37 6.09 5.46
N ASP A 42 9.78 5.29 6.44
CA ASP A 42 8.99 4.89 7.61
C ASP A 42 8.57 6.13 8.43
N ASP A 43 9.51 7.02 8.76
CA ASP A 43 9.24 8.25 9.50
C ASP A 43 8.31 9.18 8.73
N ARG A 44 8.56 9.38 7.43
CA ARG A 44 7.67 10.19 6.57
C ARG A 44 6.27 9.62 6.50
N PHE A 45 6.15 8.29 6.42
CA PHE A 45 4.85 7.62 6.41
C PHE A 45 4.11 7.85 7.73
N VAL A 46 4.76 7.60 8.87
CA VAL A 46 4.17 7.82 10.19
C VAL A 46 3.74 9.28 10.36
N GLN A 47 4.60 10.24 10.01
CA GLN A 47 4.24 11.66 10.04
C GLN A 47 3.08 11.98 9.09
N GLY A 48 3.05 11.40 7.89
CA GLY A 48 1.92 11.52 6.97
C GLY A 48 0.61 11.02 7.59
N GLN A 49 0.62 9.87 8.25
CA GLN A 49 -0.57 9.34 8.91
C GLN A 49 -1.02 10.16 10.13
N LEU A 50 -0.09 10.80 10.85
CA LEU A 50 -0.42 11.74 11.93
C LEU A 50 -1.12 12.99 11.40
N HIS A 51 -0.69 13.54 10.27
CA HIS A 51 -1.39 14.66 9.61
C HIS A 51 -2.81 14.27 9.19
N VAL A 52 -2.98 13.06 8.66
CA VAL A 52 -4.29 12.51 8.31
C VAL A 52 -5.18 12.37 9.55
N ALA A 53 -4.63 11.87 10.66
CA ALA A 53 -5.35 11.77 11.92
C ALA A 53 -5.80 13.15 12.45
N GLU A 54 -4.96 14.17 12.31
CA GLU A 54 -5.31 15.55 12.65
C GLU A 54 -6.43 16.10 11.75
N ALA A 55 -6.36 15.87 10.44
CA ALA A 55 -7.44 16.26 9.53
C ALA A 55 -8.78 15.59 9.93
N ILE A 56 -8.77 14.29 10.29
CA ILE A 56 -9.96 13.60 10.78
C ILE A 56 -10.48 14.23 12.09
N ARG A 57 -9.60 14.65 12.99
CA ARG A 57 -10.00 15.37 14.22
C ARG A 57 -10.62 16.73 13.91
N GLN A 58 -10.01 17.49 13.00
CA GLN A 58 -10.46 18.83 12.60
C GLN A 58 -11.83 18.81 11.92
N TYR A 59 -12.02 17.92 10.94
CA TYR A 59 -13.28 17.84 10.18
C TYR A 59 -14.34 17.00 10.91
N GLY A 60 -13.91 16.09 11.79
CA GLY A 60 -14.77 15.19 12.54
C GLY A 60 -14.92 13.82 11.88
N ARG A 61 -15.12 12.78 12.71
CA ARG A 61 -15.11 11.36 12.30
C ARG A 61 -16.12 10.99 11.21
N ARG A 62 -17.19 11.78 11.02
CA ARG A 62 -18.17 11.58 9.94
C ARG A 62 -17.56 11.76 8.54
N HIS A 63 -16.45 12.48 8.43
CA HIS A 63 -15.73 12.73 7.17
C HIS A 63 -14.58 11.75 6.93
N LEU A 64 -14.46 10.68 7.72
CA LEU A 64 -13.35 9.72 7.61
C LEU A 64 -13.19 9.21 6.18
N ASP A 65 -14.27 8.75 5.56
CA ASP A 65 -14.20 8.15 4.22
C ASP A 65 -13.82 9.20 3.14
N GLU A 66 -14.24 10.46 3.30
CA GLU A 66 -13.87 11.57 2.42
C GLU A 66 -12.37 11.92 2.54
N VAL A 67 -11.84 11.99 3.76
CA VAL A 67 -10.42 12.24 4.01
C VAL A 67 -9.56 11.10 3.45
N MET A 68 -10.01 9.86 3.58
CA MET A 68 -9.30 8.70 3.03
C MET A 68 -9.28 8.72 1.51
N LEU A 69 -10.41 9.04 0.87
CA LEU A 69 -10.48 9.21 -0.58
C LEU A 69 -9.55 10.33 -1.07
N ALA A 70 -9.59 11.49 -0.42
CA ALA A 70 -8.75 12.63 -0.77
C ALA A 70 -7.25 12.29 -0.66
N THR A 71 -6.87 11.57 0.40
CA THR A 71 -5.46 11.18 0.61
C THR A 71 -5.00 10.14 -0.41
N ALA A 72 -5.85 9.15 -0.74
CA ALA A 72 -5.55 8.16 -1.77
C ALA A 72 -5.33 8.81 -3.16
N VAL A 73 -6.03 9.90 -3.45
CA VAL A 73 -5.83 10.70 -4.67
C VAL A 73 -4.58 11.58 -4.57
N ALA A 74 -4.35 12.22 -3.42
CA ALA A 74 -3.18 13.07 -3.19
C ALA A 74 -1.86 12.30 -3.42
N ASP A 75 -1.81 11.03 -2.99
CA ASP A 75 -0.66 10.14 -3.16
C ASP A 75 -0.31 9.86 -4.64
N ILE A 76 -1.21 10.16 -5.59
CA ILE A 76 -0.99 10.03 -7.04
C ILE A 76 -1.26 11.32 -7.81
N HIS A 77 -1.35 12.46 -7.13
CA HIS A 77 -1.83 13.68 -7.79
C HIS A 77 -0.89 14.12 -8.93
N ASP A 78 0.44 13.96 -8.77
CA ASP A 78 1.45 14.32 -9.78
C ASP A 78 1.24 13.54 -11.10
N PRO A 79 1.28 12.20 -11.11
CA PRO A 79 1.04 11.44 -12.33
C PRO A 79 -0.39 11.64 -12.86
N LEU A 80 -1.39 11.79 -11.98
CA LEU A 80 -2.78 11.98 -12.38
C LEU A 80 -3.00 13.32 -13.09
N THR A 81 -2.42 14.40 -12.58
CA THR A 81 -2.50 15.75 -13.17
C THR A 81 -1.74 15.80 -14.50
N ARG A 82 -0.55 15.19 -14.54
CA ARG A 82 0.24 15.08 -15.78
C ARG A 82 -0.54 14.39 -16.89
N ILE A 83 -1.08 13.21 -16.60
CA ILE A 83 -1.88 12.45 -17.58
C ILE A 83 -3.17 13.21 -17.91
N GLY A 84 -3.86 13.79 -16.92
CA GLY A 84 -5.06 14.58 -17.14
C GLY A 84 -4.85 15.71 -18.15
N ALA A 85 -3.74 16.44 -18.02
CA ALA A 85 -3.36 17.49 -18.95
C ALA A 85 -3.15 16.97 -20.39
N GLU A 86 -2.59 15.77 -20.57
CA GLU A 86 -2.44 15.13 -21.89
C GLU A 86 -3.81 14.87 -22.57
N TYR A 87 -4.88 14.70 -21.78
CA TYR A 87 -6.25 14.52 -22.26
C TYR A 87 -7.12 15.78 -22.18
N GLY A 88 -6.53 16.95 -21.84
CA GLY A 88 -7.26 18.21 -21.70
C GLY A 88 -8.22 18.28 -20.50
N LEU A 89 -7.99 17.46 -19.47
CA LEU A 89 -8.77 17.44 -18.23
C LEU A 89 -8.22 18.44 -17.22
N THR A 90 -9.13 19.14 -16.54
CA THR A 90 -8.81 20.04 -15.43
C THR A 90 -8.68 19.29 -14.10
N PHE A 91 -8.18 19.98 -13.07
CA PHE A 91 -8.21 19.43 -11.71
C PHE A 91 -9.65 19.20 -11.24
N GLU A 92 -10.57 20.09 -11.57
CA GLU A 92 -12.00 19.97 -11.25
C GLU A 92 -12.61 18.73 -11.90
N ASP A 93 -12.23 18.40 -13.13
CA ASP A 93 -12.66 17.18 -13.81
C ASP A 93 -12.20 15.91 -13.10
N ILE A 94 -10.96 15.92 -12.61
CA ILE A 94 -10.37 14.83 -11.84
C ILE A 94 -11.05 14.73 -10.47
N ALA A 95 -11.21 15.87 -9.78
CA ALA A 95 -11.85 15.97 -8.48
C ALA A 95 -13.29 15.40 -8.51
N ALA A 96 -14.06 15.73 -9.55
CA ALA A 96 -15.42 15.21 -9.75
C ALA A 96 -15.47 13.68 -9.96
N ARG A 97 -14.34 13.04 -10.27
CA ARG A 97 -14.24 11.60 -10.62
C ARG A 97 -13.38 10.79 -9.65
N MET A 98 -12.92 11.39 -8.55
CA MET A 98 -11.99 10.78 -7.60
C MET A 98 -12.43 9.38 -7.14
N THR A 99 -13.70 9.21 -6.76
CA THR A 99 -14.23 7.91 -6.34
C THR A 99 -14.07 6.85 -7.42
N GLY A 100 -14.50 7.15 -8.65
CA GLY A 100 -14.39 6.23 -9.78
C GLY A 100 -12.94 5.91 -10.15
N ILE A 101 -12.05 6.90 -10.06
CA ILE A 101 -10.61 6.72 -10.30
C ILE A 101 -10.04 5.73 -9.28
N ILE A 102 -10.26 5.95 -7.99
CA ILE A 102 -9.76 5.07 -6.93
C ILE A 102 -10.40 3.68 -7.01
N ASP A 103 -11.71 3.58 -7.24
CA ASP A 103 -12.42 2.31 -7.39
C ASP A 103 -11.91 1.47 -8.58
N SER A 104 -11.39 2.13 -9.62
CA SER A 104 -10.82 1.49 -10.81
C SER A 104 -9.38 1.03 -10.62
N MET A 105 -8.74 1.36 -9.50
CA MET A 105 -7.38 0.92 -9.15
C MET A 105 -7.43 0.01 -7.92
N PRO A 106 -7.59 -1.32 -8.11
CA PRO A 106 -7.79 -2.27 -7.01
C PRO A 106 -6.79 -2.13 -5.87
N SER A 107 -5.50 -1.98 -6.20
CA SER A 107 -4.46 -1.84 -5.18
C SER A 107 -4.58 -0.55 -4.36
N ARG A 108 -4.86 0.56 -5.01
CA ARG A 108 -5.06 1.85 -4.34
C ARG A 108 -6.34 1.84 -3.49
N TRP A 109 -7.39 1.18 -3.97
CA TRP A 109 -8.61 1.00 -3.19
C TRP A 109 -8.36 0.18 -1.92
N VAL A 110 -7.62 -0.93 -2.01
CA VAL A 110 -7.28 -1.77 -0.85
C VAL A 110 -6.40 -0.98 0.14
N GLU A 111 -5.38 -0.29 -0.35
CA GLU A 111 -4.50 0.56 0.46
C GLU A 111 -5.30 1.62 1.24
N MET A 112 -6.20 2.33 0.56
CA MET A 112 -7.13 3.28 1.18
C MET A 112 -7.99 2.62 2.26
N LYS A 113 -8.53 1.41 2.01
CA LYS A 113 -9.36 0.69 2.99
C LYS A 113 -8.58 0.24 4.22
N LEU A 114 -7.35 -0.25 4.05
CA LEU A 114 -6.47 -0.61 5.17
C LEU A 114 -6.17 0.61 6.05
N ARG A 115 -5.75 1.72 5.43
CA ARG A 115 -5.51 2.97 6.17
C ARG A 115 -6.76 3.50 6.84
N ARG A 116 -7.90 3.44 6.17
CA ARG A 116 -9.21 3.81 6.75
C ARG A 116 -9.49 3.03 8.02
N GLN A 117 -9.31 1.71 8.01
CA GLN A 117 -9.57 0.88 9.18
C GLN A 117 -8.63 1.18 10.33
N ARG A 118 -7.34 1.42 10.03
CA ARG A 118 -6.38 1.85 11.05
C ARG A 118 -6.75 3.22 11.64
N GLN A 119 -7.06 4.21 10.81
CA GLN A 119 -7.48 5.54 11.24
C GLN A 119 -8.83 5.55 11.99
N ALA A 120 -9.70 4.57 11.72
CA ALA A 120 -10.95 4.40 12.46
C ALA A 120 -10.71 4.01 13.93
N ASN A 121 -9.59 3.36 14.24
CA ASN A 121 -9.23 2.95 15.60
C ASN A 121 -8.14 3.85 16.21
N PRO A 122 -8.51 4.85 17.04
CA PRO A 122 -7.56 5.80 17.60
C PRO A 122 -6.57 5.20 18.61
N GLU A 123 -6.81 3.97 19.10
CA GLU A 123 -5.89 3.28 20.01
C GLU A 123 -4.72 2.62 19.26
N LYS A 124 -4.79 2.52 17.93
CA LYS A 124 -3.77 1.89 17.10
C LYS A 124 -2.81 2.94 16.53
N THR A 125 -1.60 2.98 17.08
CA THR A 125 -0.52 3.82 16.57
C THR A 125 0.01 3.27 15.24
N TRP A 126 0.46 4.17 14.38
CA TRP A 126 1.20 3.82 13.17
C TRP A 126 2.67 3.60 13.49
N GLU A 127 3.22 2.48 13.01
CA GLU A 127 4.62 2.12 13.09
C GLU A 127 5.23 2.08 11.69
N GLY A 128 6.55 2.26 11.56
CA GLY A 128 7.24 2.23 10.26
C GLY A 128 6.95 0.95 9.46
N ASN A 129 6.91 -0.19 10.13
CA ASN A 129 6.62 -1.47 9.49
C ASN A 129 5.20 -1.57 8.92
N ASP A 130 4.24 -0.80 9.43
CA ASP A 130 2.87 -0.79 8.89
C ASP A 130 2.87 -0.35 7.41
N LEU A 131 3.83 0.49 6.97
CA LEU A 131 3.95 0.88 5.56
C LEU A 131 4.19 -0.35 4.67
N ASN A 132 5.12 -1.22 5.07
CA ASN A 132 5.47 -2.40 4.29
C ASN A 132 4.30 -3.37 4.22
N ASP A 133 3.60 -3.56 5.33
CA ASP A 133 2.41 -4.42 5.37
C ASP A 133 1.28 -3.87 4.51
N VAL A 134 0.99 -2.58 4.62
CA VAL A 134 -0.04 -1.92 3.80
C VAL A 134 0.30 -2.02 2.32
N ALA A 135 1.54 -1.73 1.93
CA ALA A 135 1.97 -1.80 0.54
C ALA A 135 1.89 -3.23 -0.01
N ALA A 136 2.36 -4.23 0.75
CA ALA A 136 2.32 -5.62 0.34
C ALA A 136 0.87 -6.13 0.20
N LEU A 137 0.02 -5.87 1.20
CA LEU A 137 -1.38 -6.32 1.20
C LEU A 137 -2.22 -5.58 0.16
N ALA A 138 -1.92 -4.31 -0.12
CA ALA A 138 -2.56 -3.56 -1.19
C ALA A 138 -2.39 -4.22 -2.56
N ILE A 139 -1.26 -4.88 -2.80
CA ILE A 139 -1.03 -5.65 -4.03
C ILE A 139 -1.57 -7.07 -3.93
N ALA A 140 -1.32 -7.77 -2.81
CA ALA A 140 -1.67 -9.18 -2.69
C ALA A 140 -3.19 -9.41 -2.69
N VAL A 141 -3.95 -8.63 -1.91
CA VAL A 141 -5.38 -8.86 -1.70
C VAL A 141 -6.22 -8.76 -2.98
N PRO A 142 -6.03 -7.80 -3.90
CA PRO A 142 -6.84 -7.72 -5.11
C PRO A 142 -6.39 -8.64 -6.25
N TYR A 143 -5.21 -9.27 -6.15
CA TYR A 143 -4.60 -10.01 -7.27
C TYR A 143 -4.26 -11.48 -6.94
N CYS A 144 -4.46 -11.93 -5.71
CA CYS A 144 -4.30 -13.32 -5.31
C CYS A 144 -5.62 -13.88 -4.79
N ASP A 145 -5.98 -15.10 -5.22
CA ASP A 145 -7.19 -15.78 -4.74
C ASP A 145 -7.17 -16.05 -3.23
N LEU A 146 -5.97 -16.23 -2.68
CA LEU A 146 -5.73 -16.48 -1.26
C LEU A 146 -4.48 -15.76 -0.76
N VAL A 147 -4.63 -14.98 0.31
CA VAL A 147 -3.53 -14.30 1.01
C VAL A 147 -3.46 -14.80 2.45
N VAL A 148 -2.26 -15.17 2.89
CA VAL A 148 -2.00 -15.49 4.31
C VAL A 148 -1.14 -14.39 4.91
N THR A 149 -1.63 -13.77 5.99
CA THR A 149 -0.94 -12.67 6.67
C THR A 149 -1.09 -12.81 8.19
N GLU A 150 -0.52 -11.90 8.96
CA GLU A 150 -0.66 -11.91 10.41
C GLU A 150 -2.10 -11.67 10.89
N ARG A 151 -2.35 -12.02 12.15
CA ARG A 151 -3.69 -12.00 12.76
C ARG A 151 -4.35 -10.63 12.73
N SER A 152 -3.59 -9.55 12.91
CA SER A 152 -4.13 -8.19 12.97
C SER A 152 -4.67 -7.75 11.61
N TRP A 153 -3.86 -7.87 10.56
CA TRP A 153 -4.26 -7.50 9.20
C TRP A 153 -5.35 -8.40 8.63
N SER A 154 -5.28 -9.70 8.85
CA SER A 154 -6.33 -10.63 8.41
C SER A 154 -7.68 -10.34 9.07
N ALA A 155 -7.71 -10.04 10.37
CA ALA A 155 -8.94 -9.63 11.04
C ALA A 155 -9.49 -8.33 10.44
N MET A 156 -8.63 -7.31 10.30
CA MET A 156 -9.01 -6.01 9.75
C MET A 156 -9.58 -6.10 8.32
N LEU A 157 -8.95 -6.88 7.45
CA LEU A 157 -9.37 -7.08 6.07
C LEU A 157 -10.73 -7.78 5.98
N ASN A 158 -10.92 -8.84 6.77
CA ASN A 158 -12.16 -9.61 6.78
C ASN A 158 -13.32 -8.82 7.42
N ASP A 159 -13.08 -8.11 8.53
CA ASP A 159 -14.09 -7.24 9.16
C ASP A 159 -14.56 -6.14 8.21
N ALA A 160 -13.63 -5.61 7.40
CA ALA A 160 -13.90 -4.59 6.39
C ALA A 160 -14.46 -5.15 5.08
N LYS A 161 -14.57 -6.48 4.92
CA LYS A 161 -15.01 -7.16 3.70
C LYS A 161 -14.22 -6.74 2.45
N VAL A 162 -12.93 -6.45 2.64
CA VAL A 162 -12.05 -6.05 1.53
C VAL A 162 -11.86 -7.21 0.53
N PRO A 163 -11.61 -8.47 0.95
CA PRO A 163 -11.43 -9.60 0.04
C PRO A 163 -12.71 -9.95 -0.75
N ASP A 164 -13.88 -9.78 -0.13
CA ASP A 164 -15.20 -10.04 -0.73
C ASP A 164 -15.40 -9.29 -2.05
N ARG A 165 -14.86 -8.07 -2.17
CA ARG A 165 -14.92 -7.26 -3.41
C ARG A 165 -14.34 -8.00 -4.61
N PHE A 166 -13.33 -8.83 -4.39
CA PHE A 166 -12.58 -9.53 -5.43
C PHE A 166 -12.94 -11.02 -5.50
N GLY A 167 -13.80 -11.51 -4.61
CA GLY A 167 -14.06 -12.95 -4.47
C GLY A 167 -12.85 -13.72 -3.94
N HIS A 168 -11.97 -13.06 -3.20
CA HIS A 168 -10.72 -13.62 -2.68
C HIS A 168 -10.83 -13.92 -1.18
N ARG A 169 -9.84 -14.64 -0.65
CA ARG A 169 -9.82 -15.08 0.75
C ARG A 169 -8.56 -14.59 1.45
N VAL A 170 -8.70 -14.22 2.72
CA VAL A 170 -7.57 -13.84 3.58
C VAL A 170 -7.59 -14.67 4.86
N SER A 171 -6.51 -15.39 5.13
CA SER A 171 -6.33 -16.16 6.37
C SER A 171 -5.18 -15.64 7.22
N ARG A 172 -5.23 -15.95 8.52
CA ARG A 172 -4.18 -15.70 9.50
C ARG A 172 -3.20 -16.87 9.68
N SER A 173 -3.46 -18.00 9.04
CA SER A 173 -2.82 -19.28 9.35
C SER A 173 -2.54 -20.07 8.08
N LEU A 174 -1.28 -20.48 7.92
CA LEU A 174 -0.88 -21.40 6.85
C LEU A 174 -1.55 -22.78 6.97
N HIS A 175 -2.02 -23.18 8.15
CA HIS A 175 -2.71 -24.46 8.33
C HIS A 175 -4.07 -24.48 7.62
N ASP A 176 -4.68 -23.31 7.41
CA ASP A 176 -5.98 -23.19 6.75
C ASP A 176 -5.82 -23.31 5.23
N LEU A 177 -4.58 -23.24 4.70
CA LEU A 177 -4.29 -23.18 3.27
C LEU A 177 -4.86 -24.38 2.52
N THR A 178 -4.68 -25.59 3.05
CA THR A 178 -5.14 -26.82 2.40
C THR A 178 -6.66 -26.81 2.23
N ASP A 179 -7.40 -26.49 3.29
CA ASP A 179 -8.86 -26.44 3.26
C ASP A 179 -9.38 -25.34 2.33
N LEU A 180 -8.69 -24.21 2.29
CA LEU A 180 -9.05 -23.07 1.45
C LEU A 180 -8.80 -23.34 -0.03
N LEU A 181 -7.72 -24.05 -0.38
CA LEU A 181 -7.43 -24.45 -1.75
C LEU A 181 -8.35 -25.57 -2.25
N LEU A 182 -8.81 -26.46 -1.36
CA LEU A 182 -9.74 -27.54 -1.70
C LEU A 182 -11.20 -27.08 -1.86
N SER A 183 -11.53 -25.89 -1.37
CA SER A 183 -12.88 -25.31 -1.40
C SER A 183 -13.00 -24.09 -2.32
N ALA A 184 -11.96 -23.80 -3.11
CA ALA A 184 -11.96 -22.80 -4.18
C ALA A 184 -12.40 -23.46 -5.50
#